data_AF-A0A1V6TDR9-F1
#
_entry.id   AF-A0A1V6TDR9-F1
#
_cell.length_a   1.000
_cell.length_b   1.000
_cell.length_c   1.000
_cell.angle_alpha   90.00
_cell.angle_beta   90.00
_cell.angle_gamma   90.00
#
_symmetry.space_group_name_H-M   'P 1'
#
loop_
_entity.id
_entity.type
_entity.pdbx_description
1 polymer ?
#
loop_
_entity_poly.entity_id
_entity_poly.type
_entity_poly.pdbx_seq_one_letter_code
_entity_poly.pdbx_strand_id
1 'polypeptide(L)'
;MSSEVELLRQQLAAAQQQLSISRQRFSKTDLPIFLDGLHKYLFFNLEIQTDEMQLTRGDPSNAHNKLCPRKLRAWESFPLEQEKIWRLFMESSLVKDELFTSLHTLEEMGENVRRQLIGSELDLNHFLRQTVEDHMSRIVEELYKDTQL
;
A
#
# COMPACT_ATOMS: atom_id res chain seq x y z
N MET A 1 -34.82 26.81 -27.50
CA MET A 1 -33.88 26.13 -28.42
C MET A 1 -32.42 26.31 -28.03
N SER A 2 -31.82 27.51 -28.06
CA SER A 2 -30.37 27.68 -27.73
C SER A 2 -29.99 27.31 -26.29
N SER A 3 -30.83 27.64 -25.30
CA SER A 3 -30.56 27.34 -23.88
C SER A 3 -30.67 25.85 -23.52
N GLU A 4 -31.45 25.09 -24.27
CA GLU A 4 -31.69 23.67 -24.02
C GLU A 4 -30.56 22.81 -24.59
N VAL A 5 -30.04 23.20 -25.76
CA VAL A 5 -28.84 22.60 -26.35
C VAL A 5 -27.60 22.86 -25.49
N GLU A 6 -27.46 24.05 -24.90
CA GLU A 6 -26.36 24.38 -23.98
C GLU A 6 -26.42 23.51 -22.70
N LEU A 7 -27.62 23.36 -22.12
CA LEU A 7 -27.84 22.52 -20.95
C LEU A 7 -27.51 21.04 -21.22
N LEU A 8 -27.96 20.51 -22.36
CA LEU A 8 -27.67 19.13 -22.76
C LEU A 8 -26.17 18.90 -23.00
N ARG A 9 -25.45 19.89 -23.56
CA ARG A 9 -23.99 19.82 -23.72
C ARG A 9 -23.27 19.79 -22.38
N GLN A 10 -23.68 20.61 -21.42
CA GLN A 10 -23.11 20.61 -20.07
C GLN A 10 -23.38 19.28 -19.36
N GLN A 11 -24.58 18.74 -19.45
CA GLN A 11 -24.93 17.44 -18.87
C GLN A 11 -24.12 16.29 -19.50
N LEU A 12 -23.94 16.30 -20.83
CA LEU A 12 -23.14 15.30 -21.52
C LEU A 12 -21.66 15.38 -21.09
N ALA A 13 -21.10 16.58 -21.01
CA ALA A 13 -19.72 16.78 -20.57
C ALA A 13 -19.52 16.31 -19.11
N ALA A 14 -20.44 16.64 -18.21
CA ALA A 14 -20.39 16.18 -16.82
C ALA A 14 -20.51 14.65 -16.72
N ALA A 15 -21.40 14.02 -17.48
CA ALA A 15 -21.55 12.57 -17.51
C ALA A 15 -20.29 11.88 -18.07
N GLN A 16 -19.71 12.40 -19.15
CA GLN A 16 -18.45 11.90 -19.71
C GLN A 16 -17.30 12.03 -18.71
N GLN A 17 -17.21 13.15 -18.00
CA GLN A 17 -16.21 13.37 -16.98
C GLN A 17 -16.38 12.37 -15.82
N GLN A 18 -17.60 12.17 -15.32
CA GLN A 18 -17.88 11.19 -14.27
C GLN A 18 -17.51 9.76 -14.70
N LEU A 19 -17.84 9.38 -15.94
CA LEU A 19 -17.46 8.08 -16.49
C LEU A 19 -15.93 7.92 -16.56
N SER A 20 -15.21 8.96 -16.97
CA SER A 20 -13.74 8.92 -17.02
C SER A 20 -13.11 8.75 -15.65
N ILE A 21 -13.60 9.50 -14.63
CA ILE A 21 -13.12 9.41 -13.25
C ILE A 21 -13.41 8.03 -12.67
N SER A 22 -14.64 7.52 -12.87
CA SER A 22 -15.02 6.18 -12.43
C SER A 22 -14.10 5.14 -13.07
N ARG A 23 -13.95 5.20 -14.40
CA ARG A 23 -13.07 4.28 -15.13
C ARG A 23 -11.64 4.30 -14.59
N GLN A 24 -11.06 5.47 -14.32
CA GLN A 24 -9.73 5.58 -13.72
C GLN A 24 -9.67 4.95 -12.32
N ARG A 25 -10.68 5.18 -11.47
CA ARG A 25 -10.75 4.58 -10.12
C ARG A 25 -10.79 3.06 -10.10
N PHE A 26 -11.38 2.45 -11.12
CA PHE A 26 -11.51 0.99 -11.27
C PHE A 26 -10.43 0.37 -12.17
N SER A 27 -9.62 1.19 -12.85
CA SER A 27 -8.52 0.70 -13.69
C SER A 27 -7.35 0.25 -12.83
N LYS A 28 -6.48 -0.58 -13.42
CA LYS A 28 -5.21 -0.93 -12.79
C LYS A 28 -4.34 0.32 -12.61
N THR A 29 -3.46 0.27 -11.63
CA THR A 29 -2.56 1.38 -11.30
C THR A 29 -1.14 1.05 -11.70
N ASP A 30 -0.36 2.10 -11.98
CA ASP A 30 1.09 2.02 -12.04
C ASP A 30 1.68 1.90 -10.62
N LEU A 31 2.98 1.61 -10.53
CA LEU A 31 3.58 1.38 -9.22
C LEU A 31 3.52 2.62 -8.29
N PRO A 32 3.86 3.85 -8.74
CA PRO A 32 3.78 5.01 -7.86
C PRO A 32 2.38 5.27 -7.29
N ILE A 33 1.34 5.20 -8.11
CA ILE A 33 -0.05 5.38 -7.67
C ILE A 33 -0.47 4.25 -6.74
N PHE A 34 -0.05 3.01 -7.04
CA PHE A 34 -0.30 1.86 -6.18
C PHE A 34 0.31 2.03 -4.79
N LEU A 35 1.59 2.40 -4.69
CA LEU A 35 2.29 2.60 -3.42
C LEU A 35 1.68 3.74 -2.59
N ASP A 36 1.34 4.85 -3.22
CA ASP A 36 0.62 5.96 -2.56
C ASP A 36 -0.76 5.50 -2.04
N GLY A 37 -1.48 4.72 -2.86
CA GLY A 37 -2.73 4.10 -2.48
C GLY A 37 -2.61 3.17 -1.27
N LEU A 38 -1.60 2.30 -1.22
CA LEU A 38 -1.33 1.44 -0.06
C LEU A 38 -1.10 2.29 1.18
N HIS A 39 -0.24 3.31 1.09
CA HIS A 39 0.05 4.19 2.22
C HIS A 39 -1.22 4.88 2.75
N LYS A 40 -1.98 5.49 1.84
CA LYS A 40 -3.19 6.27 2.17
C LYS A 40 -4.33 5.41 2.70
N TYR A 41 -4.62 4.29 2.04
CA TYR A 41 -5.81 3.50 2.33
C TYR A 41 -5.57 2.41 3.39
N LEU A 42 -4.37 1.82 3.43
CA LEU A 42 -4.06 0.69 4.32
C LEU A 42 -3.24 1.08 5.55
N PHE A 43 -2.23 1.95 5.42
CA PHE A 43 -1.30 2.24 6.54
C PHE A 43 -1.70 3.46 7.38
N PHE A 44 -2.16 4.54 6.74
CA PHE A 44 -2.38 5.82 7.43
C PHE A 44 -3.44 5.76 8.55
N ASN A 45 -4.36 4.79 8.47
CA ASN A 45 -5.49 4.67 9.39
C ASN A 45 -5.41 3.40 10.26
N LEU A 46 -4.21 2.99 10.65
CA LEU A 46 -4.01 1.89 11.60
C LEU A 46 -4.59 2.27 12.98
N GLU A 47 -5.50 1.45 13.50
CA GLU A 47 -6.10 1.65 14.82
C GLU A 47 -5.54 0.65 15.84
N ILE A 48 -5.10 1.18 16.97
CA ILE A 48 -4.51 0.39 18.07
C ILE A 48 -5.60 0.18 19.12
N GLN A 49 -5.68 -1.03 19.68
CA GLN A 49 -6.55 -1.31 20.81
C GLN A 49 -6.15 -0.48 22.03
N THR A 50 -7.10 0.26 22.62
CA THR A 50 -6.85 1.10 23.80
C THR A 50 -7.34 0.46 25.11
N ASP A 51 -8.16 -0.59 25.03
CA ASP A 51 -8.62 -1.31 26.22
C ASP A 51 -7.51 -2.21 26.79
N GLU A 52 -6.98 -1.84 27.95
CA GLU A 52 -5.93 -2.58 28.68
C GLU A 52 -6.31 -4.04 28.99
N MET A 53 -7.60 -4.38 29.04
CA MET A 53 -8.08 -5.74 29.26
C MET A 53 -7.96 -6.62 28.00
N GLN A 54 -7.85 -6.01 26.83
CA GLN A 54 -7.74 -6.69 25.53
C GLN A 54 -6.34 -6.62 24.91
N LEU A 55 -5.43 -5.87 25.53
CA LEU A 55 -4.03 -5.86 25.15
C LEU A 55 -3.35 -7.17 25.55
N THR A 56 -2.34 -7.55 24.77
CA THR A 56 -1.45 -8.66 25.13
C THR A 56 -0.76 -8.34 26.45
N ARG A 57 -0.95 -9.20 27.44
CA ARG A 57 -0.31 -9.12 28.74
C ARG A 57 0.81 -10.15 28.81
N GLY A 58 1.98 -9.74 29.27
CA GLY A 58 3.12 -10.62 29.44
C GLY A 58 4.33 -9.85 29.94
N ASP A 59 5.26 -10.57 30.55
CA ASP A 59 6.55 -9.99 30.92
C ASP A 59 7.43 -9.88 29.67
N PRO A 60 7.80 -8.66 29.22
CA PRO A 60 8.70 -8.49 28.08
C PRO A 60 10.09 -9.09 28.35
N SER A 61 10.41 -9.46 29.59
CA SER A 61 11.65 -10.16 29.95
C SER A 61 11.69 -11.64 29.55
N ASN A 62 10.73 -12.14 28.76
CA ASN A 62 10.68 -13.55 28.33
C ASN A 62 11.75 -13.94 27.28
N ALA A 63 12.66 -13.03 26.91
CA ALA A 63 13.76 -13.25 25.95
C ALA A 63 14.92 -14.11 26.49
N HIS A 64 14.65 -15.05 27.40
CA HIS A 64 15.67 -15.99 27.88
C HIS A 64 16.19 -16.85 26.72
N ASN A 65 17.51 -17.02 26.63
CA ASN A 65 18.20 -17.77 25.57
C ASN A 65 18.10 -17.18 24.15
N LYS A 66 17.60 -15.95 23.95
CA LYS A 66 17.66 -15.28 22.64
C LYS A 66 19.04 -14.66 22.43
N LEU A 67 19.60 -14.82 21.23
CA LEU A 67 20.84 -14.14 20.86
C LEU A 67 20.59 -12.63 20.79
N CYS A 68 21.18 -11.88 21.70
CA CYS A 68 21.12 -10.42 21.69
C CYS A 68 22.49 -9.84 21.27
N PRO A 69 22.55 -9.02 20.21
CA PRO A 69 23.80 -8.39 19.81
C PRO A 69 24.32 -7.47 20.91
N ARG A 70 25.60 -7.61 21.28
CA ARG A 70 26.24 -6.76 22.31
C ARG A 70 26.45 -5.32 21.86
N LYS A 71 26.44 -5.07 20.55
CA LYS A 71 26.68 -3.75 19.94
C LYS A 71 25.84 -3.63 18.69
N LEU A 72 25.15 -2.51 18.55
CA LEU A 72 24.58 -2.07 17.28
C LEU A 72 25.67 -1.35 16.49
N ARG A 73 25.80 -1.64 15.20
CA ARG A 73 26.72 -0.94 14.29
C ARG A 73 25.91 -0.29 13.17
N ALA A 74 26.30 0.91 12.80
CA ALA A 74 25.73 1.56 11.63
C ALA A 74 26.11 0.78 10.37
N TRP A 75 25.16 0.62 9.46
CA TRP A 75 25.42 0.12 8.11
C TRP A 75 25.76 1.31 7.21
N GLU A 76 27.03 1.72 7.22
CA GLU A 76 27.47 2.99 6.62
C GLU A 76 27.23 3.07 5.11
N SER A 77 27.33 1.94 4.40
CA SER A 77 27.11 1.87 2.95
C SER A 77 25.64 1.76 2.55
N PHE A 78 24.73 1.52 3.49
CA PHE A 78 23.32 1.24 3.20
C PHE A 78 22.64 2.34 2.35
N PRO A 79 22.78 3.64 2.64
CA PRO A 79 22.12 4.67 1.83
C PRO A 79 22.57 4.67 0.37
N LEU A 80 23.88 4.47 0.14
CA LEU A 80 24.46 4.41 -1.21
C LEU A 80 24.02 3.16 -1.97
N GLU A 81 23.93 2.02 -1.29
CA GLU A 81 23.42 0.78 -1.87
C GLU A 81 21.94 0.89 -2.21
N GLN A 82 21.14 1.45 -1.30
CA GLN A 82 19.71 1.66 -1.49
C GLN A 82 19.42 2.60 -2.66
N GLU A 83 20.15 3.70 -2.79
CA GLU A 83 19.97 4.65 -3.90
C GLU A 83 20.25 3.99 -5.26
N LYS A 84 21.30 3.16 -5.35
CA LYS A 84 21.62 2.43 -6.58
C LYS A 84 20.50 1.46 -6.98
N ILE A 85 20.00 0.69 -6.02
CA ILE A 85 18.88 -0.23 -6.25
C ILE A 85 17.64 0.56 -6.69
N TRP A 86 17.35 1.67 -6.01
CA TRP A 86 16.19 2.49 -6.33
C TRP A 86 16.26 3.09 -7.72
N ARG A 87 17.44 3.52 -8.17
CA ARG A 87 17.65 4.04 -9.52
C ARG A 87 17.37 2.97 -10.57
N LEU A 88 17.93 1.77 -10.41
CA LEU A 88 17.68 0.64 -11.32
C LEU A 88 16.20 0.29 -11.37
N PHE A 89 15.57 0.23 -10.21
CA PHE A 89 14.15 -0.07 -10.09
C PHE A 89 13.26 1.00 -10.74
N MET A 90 13.61 2.28 -10.59
CA MET A 90 12.88 3.40 -11.20
C MET A 90 13.02 3.49 -12.72
N GLU A 91 14.05 2.88 -13.29
CA GLU A 91 14.29 2.80 -14.73
C GLU A 91 13.53 1.64 -15.41
N SER A 92 13.01 0.68 -14.64
CA SER A 92 12.23 -0.47 -15.14
C SER A 92 10.87 -0.07 -15.72
N SER A 93 10.36 -0.88 -16.67
CA SER A 93 9.00 -0.71 -17.21
C SER A 93 7.92 -0.91 -16.15
N LEU A 94 8.22 -1.67 -15.08
CA LEU A 94 7.31 -1.97 -13.98
C LEU A 94 6.74 -0.70 -13.31
N VAL A 95 7.50 0.40 -13.33
CA VAL A 95 7.08 1.68 -12.74
C VAL A 95 5.98 2.36 -13.55
N LYS A 96 5.94 2.13 -14.86
CA LYS A 96 5.03 2.82 -15.80
C LYS A 96 3.84 1.94 -16.20
N ASP A 97 4.00 0.63 -16.13
CA ASP A 97 2.97 -0.30 -16.56
C ASP A 97 1.83 -0.35 -15.53
N GLU A 98 0.57 -0.25 -16.00
CA GLU A 98 -0.63 -0.34 -15.16
C GLU A 98 -0.92 -1.81 -14.78
N LEU A 99 -0.07 -2.38 -13.91
CA LEU A 99 -0.10 -3.81 -13.55
C LEU A 99 -0.82 -4.08 -12.22
N PHE A 100 -0.93 -3.06 -11.36
CA PHE A 100 -1.31 -3.20 -9.97
C PHE A 100 -2.80 -2.93 -9.72
N THR A 101 -3.25 -3.28 -8.52
CA THR A 101 -4.66 -3.22 -8.10
C THR A 101 -5.23 -1.81 -8.21
N SER A 102 -6.53 -1.70 -8.52
CA SER A 102 -7.22 -0.42 -8.63
C SER A 102 -7.30 0.34 -7.31
N LEU A 103 -7.38 1.67 -7.37
CA LEU A 103 -7.53 2.51 -6.16
C LEU A 103 -8.83 2.21 -5.41
N HIS A 104 -9.91 1.89 -6.12
CA HIS A 104 -11.16 1.53 -5.46
C HIS A 104 -11.02 0.25 -4.63
N THR A 105 -10.37 -0.80 -5.19
CA THR A 105 -10.14 -2.04 -4.45
C THR A 105 -9.24 -1.81 -3.24
N LEU A 106 -8.20 -0.98 -3.34
CA LEU A 106 -7.36 -0.62 -2.19
C LEU A 106 -8.15 0.11 -1.09
N GLU A 107 -9.07 0.99 -1.47
CA GLU A 107 -9.95 1.68 -0.53
C GLU A 107 -10.87 0.70 0.21
N GLU A 108 -11.50 -0.24 -0.53
CA GLU A 108 -12.33 -1.30 0.06
C GLU A 108 -11.52 -2.22 1.00
N MET A 109 -10.29 -2.61 0.60
CA MET A 109 -9.39 -3.37 1.46
C MET A 109 -9.07 -2.60 2.74
N GLY A 110 -8.81 -1.29 2.63
CA GLY A 110 -8.56 -0.41 3.76
C GLY A 110 -9.74 -0.30 4.73
N GLU A 111 -10.98 -0.30 4.22
CA GLU A 111 -12.17 -0.35 5.08
C GLU A 111 -12.26 -1.63 5.91
N ASN A 112 -11.82 -2.77 5.37
CA ASN A 112 -11.80 -4.02 6.12
C ASN A 112 -10.68 -4.03 7.16
N VAL A 113 -9.47 -3.57 6.78
CA VAL A 113 -8.32 -3.46 7.68
C VAL A 113 -8.64 -2.57 8.88
N ARG A 114 -9.31 -1.43 8.67
CA ARG A 114 -9.73 -0.51 9.74
C ARG A 114 -10.68 -1.11 10.77
N ARG A 115 -11.41 -2.19 10.44
CA ARG A 115 -12.34 -2.84 11.39
C ARG A 115 -11.61 -3.67 12.45
N GLN A 116 -10.33 -3.97 12.24
CA GLN A 116 -9.54 -4.78 13.16
C GLN A 116 -8.59 -3.90 13.96
N LEU A 117 -8.88 -3.75 15.25
CA LEU A 117 -7.99 -3.10 16.19
C LEU A 117 -6.77 -3.98 16.46
N ILE A 118 -5.58 -3.39 16.48
CA ILE A 118 -4.35 -4.11 16.81
C ILE A 118 -4.17 -4.12 18.33
N GLY A 119 -4.42 -5.26 18.97
CA GLY A 119 -4.20 -5.46 20.42
C GLY A 119 -3.16 -6.53 20.76
N SER A 120 -2.72 -7.29 19.77
CA SER A 120 -1.77 -8.39 19.95
C SER A 120 -0.76 -8.52 18.82
N GLU A 121 0.32 -9.27 19.09
CA GLU A 121 1.29 -9.66 18.06
C GLU A 121 0.62 -10.42 16.90
N LEU A 122 -0.42 -11.20 17.21
CA LEU A 122 -1.17 -11.93 16.19
C LEU A 122 -1.98 -10.98 15.30
N ASP A 123 -2.62 -9.96 15.88
CA ASP A 123 -3.33 -8.93 15.12
C ASP A 123 -2.36 -8.13 14.24
N LEU A 124 -1.20 -7.77 14.79
CA LEU A 124 -0.14 -7.11 14.03
C LEU A 124 0.36 -7.98 12.88
N ASN A 125 0.55 -9.29 13.11
CA ASN A 125 0.96 -10.21 12.06
C ASN A 125 -0.09 -10.29 10.94
N HIS A 126 -1.38 -10.38 11.30
CA HIS A 126 -2.46 -10.40 10.32
C HIS A 126 -2.49 -9.10 9.50
N PHE A 127 -2.40 -7.96 10.17
CA PHE A 127 -2.32 -6.64 9.54
C PHE A 127 -1.15 -6.56 8.56
N LEU A 128 0.06 -6.95 8.97
CA LEU A 128 1.25 -6.85 8.12
C LEU A 128 1.19 -7.78 6.91
N ARG A 129 0.62 -8.97 7.06
CA ARG A 129 0.37 -9.88 5.93
C ARG A 129 -0.50 -9.24 4.86
N GLN A 130 -1.65 -8.71 5.30
CA GLN A 130 -2.63 -8.12 4.41
C GLN A 130 -2.17 -6.82 3.77
N THR A 131 -1.44 -5.99 4.51
CA THR A 131 -1.09 -4.62 4.05
C THR A 131 0.29 -4.54 3.40
N VAL A 132 1.24 -5.37 3.81
CA VAL A 132 2.62 -5.38 3.29
C VAL A 132 2.88 -6.64 2.47
N GLU A 133 2.85 -7.82 3.10
CA GLU A 133 3.48 -9.03 2.54
C GLU A 133 2.85 -9.45 1.21
N ASP A 134 1.52 -9.48 1.13
CA ASP A 134 0.82 -9.89 -0.09
C ASP A 134 1.10 -8.91 -1.26
N HIS A 135 1.07 -7.61 -0.97
CA HIS A 135 1.34 -6.56 -1.96
C HIS A 135 2.81 -6.54 -2.41
N MET A 136 3.74 -6.74 -1.48
CA MET A 136 5.17 -6.84 -1.79
C MET A 136 5.48 -8.10 -2.61
N SER A 137 4.85 -9.23 -2.27
CA SER A 137 4.98 -10.46 -3.06
C SER A 137 4.54 -10.23 -4.50
N ARG A 138 3.44 -9.50 -4.70
CA ARG A 138 2.97 -9.12 -6.03
C ARG A 138 3.95 -8.24 -6.80
N ILE A 139 4.55 -7.23 -6.14
CA ILE A 139 5.58 -6.38 -6.76
C ILE A 139 6.78 -7.23 -7.17
N VAL A 140 7.25 -8.12 -6.29
CA VAL A 140 8.38 -9.01 -6.56
C VAL A 140 8.08 -9.98 -7.71
N GLU A 141 6.86 -10.55 -7.76
CA GLU A 141 6.44 -11.41 -8.87
C GLU A 141 6.48 -10.70 -10.22
N GLU A 142 6.01 -9.45 -10.29
CA GLU A 142 6.10 -8.67 -11.53
C GLU A 142 7.54 -8.28 -11.84
N LEU A 143 8.36 -7.99 -10.81
CA LEU A 143 9.78 -7.68 -10.96
C LEU A 143 10.55 -8.84 -11.61
N TYR A 144 10.30 -10.08 -11.18
CA TYR A 144 10.95 -11.27 -11.75
C TYR A 144 10.58 -11.55 -13.22
N LYS A 145 9.54 -10.89 -13.76
CA LYS A 145 9.20 -11.00 -15.18
C LYS A 145 9.99 -10.01 -16.04
N ASP A 146 10.48 -8.94 -15.44
CA ASP A 146 11.39 -8.02 -16.12
C ASP A 146 12.75 -8.70 -16.27
N THR A 147 13.13 -8.99 -17.50
CA THR A 147 14.40 -9.67 -17.81
C THR A 147 15.59 -8.73 -17.86
N GLN A 148 15.38 -7.42 -17.67
CA GLN A 148 16.42 -6.39 -17.70
C GLN A 148 17.01 -6.03 -16.33
N LEU A 149 16.46 -6.59 -15.25
CA LEU A 149 16.91 -6.43 -13.85
C LEU A 149 17.54 -7.72 -13.33
#